data_AF-A0A0F9KWA6-F1
#
_entry.id   AF-A0A0F9KWA6-F1
#
_cell.length_a   1.000
_cell.length_b   1.000
_cell.length_c   1.000
_cell.angle_alpha   90.00
_cell.angle_beta   90.00
_cell.angle_gamma   90.00
#
_symmetry.space_group_name_H-M   'P 1'
#
loop_
_entity.id
_entity.type
_entity.pdbx_description
1 polymer ?
#
loop_
_entity_poly.entity_id
_entity_poly.type
_entity_poly.pdbx_seq_one_letter_code
_entity_poly.pdbx_strand_id
1 'polypeptide(L)'
;MAKGKGIHQAEDAASAGFLRQPKVRLKSGDRVRFHFLSTGEDDFFGGGRFHMFPQKTQAGKTWTKEVLCVRAFTDGEEECSHCDEGHDDMGNRFAVWVYAHFVLHLGDNPNQGEGEEPWEQVKMGKRVMFKETIDLPLMIWMPYGRGFIWFGQFREAVVKYGTLLGRLFELKRVGSGMQDTDYTLAVVKEVDLEKKIQKEIDKSDVVTTIEVAMRETVSSGSASPAPARLSEEEEASEDEASEEEAPAAGDVPEMEEPAEELV
;
A
#
# COMPACT_ATOMS: atom_id res chain seq x y z
N MET A 1 31.96 0.39 -15.98
CA MET A 1 31.11 -0.66 -15.41
C MET A 1 30.44 -0.10 -14.17
N ALA A 2 29.24 0.45 -14.32
CA ALA A 2 28.45 1.01 -13.23
C ALA A 2 27.37 -0.03 -12.84
N LYS A 3 27.36 -0.40 -11.57
CA LYS A 3 26.35 -1.30 -10.98
C LYS A 3 25.13 -0.49 -10.57
N GLY A 4 23.95 -1.04 -10.87
CA GLY A 4 22.75 -1.00 -10.03
C GLY A 4 22.22 0.37 -9.64
N LYS A 5 21.42 0.98 -10.51
CA LYS A 5 20.37 1.94 -10.13
C LYS A 5 19.11 1.45 -10.81
N GLY A 6 18.20 0.89 -10.03
CA GLY A 6 16.99 0.22 -10.51
C GLY A 6 16.21 -0.51 -9.40
N ILE A 7 16.83 -0.74 -8.25
CA ILE A 7 16.16 -1.23 -7.02
C ILE A 7 15.53 -0.06 -6.22
N HIS A 8 15.79 1.19 -6.65
CA HIS A 8 15.57 2.36 -5.82
C HIS A 8 14.12 2.84 -5.69
N GLN A 9 13.13 2.45 -6.50
CA GLN A 9 11.76 2.93 -6.21
C GLN A 9 11.05 2.13 -5.11
N ALA A 10 11.32 0.81 -5.01
CA ALA A 10 10.85 0.00 -3.89
C ALA A 10 11.74 0.15 -2.64
N GLU A 11 13.08 0.26 -2.81
CA GLU A 11 14.00 0.57 -1.70
C GLU A 11 13.86 2.02 -1.21
N ASP A 12 13.61 3.00 -2.08
CA ASP A 12 13.30 4.37 -1.67
C ASP A 12 11.85 4.46 -1.15
N ALA A 13 10.90 3.60 -1.57
CA ALA A 13 9.60 3.47 -0.89
C ALA A 13 9.71 2.81 0.50
N ALA A 14 10.70 1.95 0.71
CA ALA A 14 11.05 1.39 2.01
C ALA A 14 11.83 2.39 2.89
N SER A 15 12.46 3.41 2.30
CA SER A 15 13.32 4.37 3.03
C SER A 15 12.85 5.84 3.03
N ALA A 16 11.81 6.20 2.27
CA ALA A 16 11.26 7.55 2.22
C ALA A 16 9.92 7.67 2.96
N GLY A 17 10.00 8.10 4.22
CA GLY A 17 9.02 9.02 4.79
C GLY A 17 7.90 8.41 5.65
N PHE A 18 8.02 8.72 6.95
CA PHE A 18 7.03 8.69 8.03
C PHE A 18 6.87 7.41 8.86
N LEU A 19 7.08 6.20 8.34
CA LEU A 19 7.01 4.96 9.13
C LEU A 19 8.08 3.96 8.68
N ARG A 20 8.69 3.26 9.64
CA ARG A 20 9.81 2.32 9.41
C ARG A 20 9.40 1.08 8.61
N GLN A 21 8.10 0.78 8.60
CA GLN A 21 7.55 -0.43 8.00
C GLN A 21 7.17 -0.19 6.53
N PRO A 22 7.56 -1.09 5.60
CA PRO A 22 7.23 -0.96 4.20
C PRO A 22 5.72 -1.18 3.97
N LYS A 23 5.10 -0.33 3.14
CA LYS A 23 3.64 -0.31 2.94
C LYS A 23 3.25 -0.50 1.50
N VAL A 24 2.12 -1.15 1.27
CA VAL A 24 1.47 -1.17 -0.04
C VAL A 24 0.97 0.25 -0.38
N ARG A 25 1.29 0.74 -1.57
CA ARG A 25 0.83 2.04 -2.08
C ARG A 25 0.05 1.82 -3.38
N LEU A 26 -1.22 2.18 -3.39
CA LEU A 26 -2.10 2.05 -4.55
C LEU A 26 -2.57 3.41 -5.05
N LYS A 27 -2.44 3.66 -6.35
CA LYS A 27 -3.07 4.76 -7.07
C LYS A 27 -4.47 4.35 -7.54
N SER A 28 -5.19 5.31 -8.12
CA SER A 28 -6.53 5.07 -8.64
C SER A 28 -6.47 4.06 -9.79
N GLY A 29 -7.21 2.96 -9.67
CA GLY A 29 -7.23 1.88 -10.66
C GLY A 29 -6.21 0.79 -10.42
N ASP A 30 -5.30 0.96 -9.46
CA ASP A 30 -4.29 -0.04 -9.14
C ASP A 30 -4.90 -1.25 -8.44
N ARG A 31 -4.24 -2.40 -8.61
CA ARG A 31 -4.59 -3.68 -7.98
C ARG A 31 -3.34 -4.32 -7.43
N VAL A 32 -3.31 -4.71 -6.16
CA VAL A 32 -2.22 -5.52 -5.60
C VAL A 32 -2.67 -6.97 -5.49
N ARG A 33 -1.79 -7.91 -5.86
CA ARG A 33 -2.02 -9.34 -5.67
C ARG A 33 -1.09 -9.89 -4.60
N PHE A 34 -1.65 -10.54 -3.59
CA PHE A 34 -0.91 -10.87 -2.37
C PHE A 34 -1.45 -12.11 -1.65
N HIS A 35 -0.63 -12.69 -0.77
CA HIS A 35 -1.10 -13.60 0.27
C HIS A 35 -1.07 -12.88 1.62
N PHE A 36 -2.02 -13.15 2.50
CA PHE A 36 -1.90 -12.70 3.88
C PHE A 36 -0.77 -13.44 4.60
N LEU A 37 -0.11 -12.73 5.52
CA LEU A 37 0.84 -13.29 6.48
C LEU A 37 0.24 -13.40 7.89
N SER A 38 -1.05 -13.08 8.00
CA SER A 38 -1.86 -13.17 9.21
C SER A 38 -2.95 -14.22 9.01
N THR A 39 -3.29 -14.93 10.06
CA THR A 39 -4.51 -15.74 10.18
C THR A 39 -5.78 -14.88 10.27
N GLY A 40 -5.62 -13.62 10.67
CA GLY A 40 -6.68 -12.67 10.95
C GLY A 40 -7.17 -12.68 12.41
N GLU A 41 -6.62 -13.56 13.24
CA GLU A 41 -6.83 -13.64 14.69
C GLU A 41 -5.51 -13.56 15.48
N ASP A 42 -4.41 -13.26 14.80
CA ASP A 42 -3.08 -13.10 15.39
C ASP A 42 -2.62 -11.63 15.42
N ASP A 43 -1.43 -11.40 15.97
CA ASP A 43 -0.85 -10.08 16.17
C ASP A 43 -0.39 -9.40 14.86
N PHE A 44 -0.56 -10.05 13.70
CA PHE A 44 -0.22 -9.50 12.38
C PHE A 44 -1.41 -8.87 11.65
N PHE A 45 -2.60 -8.86 12.28
CA PHE A 45 -3.77 -8.09 11.84
C PHE A 45 -4.39 -7.35 13.03
N GLY A 46 -4.50 -6.02 12.93
CA GLY A 46 -5.02 -5.22 14.04
C GLY A 46 -5.43 -3.82 13.63
N GLY A 47 -5.96 -3.07 14.58
CA GLY A 47 -6.40 -1.70 14.38
C GLY A 47 -6.26 -0.85 15.63
N GLY A 48 -6.32 0.46 15.43
CA GLY A 48 -6.18 1.44 16.49
C GLY A 48 -6.81 2.79 16.14
N ARG A 49 -6.94 3.63 17.17
CA ARG A 49 -7.41 5.02 17.04
C ARG A 49 -6.23 5.95 16.97
N PHE A 50 -6.29 6.92 16.07
CA PHE A 50 -5.21 7.86 15.79
C PHE A 50 -5.72 9.28 15.93
N HIS A 51 -4.96 10.13 16.61
CA HIS A 51 -5.14 11.58 16.57
C HIS A 51 -4.73 12.09 15.20
N MET A 52 -5.57 12.97 14.64
CA MET A 52 -5.42 13.48 13.28
C MET A 52 -5.01 14.96 13.35
N PHE A 53 -3.80 15.28 12.88
CA PHE A 53 -3.27 16.63 12.88
C PHE A 53 -3.14 17.15 11.46
N PRO A 54 -4.02 18.06 11.00
CA PRO A 54 -3.86 18.66 9.68
C PRO A 54 -2.59 19.50 9.65
N GLN A 55 -1.71 19.18 8.70
CA GLN A 55 -0.47 19.87 8.42
C GLN A 55 -0.56 20.53 7.04
N LYS A 56 0.14 21.66 6.89
CA LYS A 56 0.27 22.36 5.62
C LYS A 56 1.75 22.48 5.27
N THR A 57 2.10 22.09 4.06
CA THR A 57 3.41 22.39 3.50
C THR A 57 3.52 23.88 3.17
N GLN A 58 4.74 24.40 3.03
CA GLN A 58 4.96 25.79 2.59
C GLN A 58 4.31 26.08 1.22
N ALA A 59 4.20 25.07 0.36
CA ALA A 59 3.53 25.14 -0.93
C ALA A 59 1.99 24.99 -0.85
N GLY A 60 1.40 25.07 0.34
CA GLY A 60 -0.05 25.04 0.56
C GLY A 60 -0.71 23.66 0.49
N LYS A 61 0.02 22.58 0.16
CA LYS A 61 -0.54 21.22 0.19
C LYS A 61 -0.84 20.81 1.63
N THR A 62 -2.07 20.39 1.88
CA THR A 62 -2.51 19.82 3.16
C THR A 62 -2.25 18.32 3.19
N TRP A 63 -1.78 17.83 4.33
CA TRP A 63 -1.70 16.39 4.65
C TRP A 63 -2.04 16.20 6.12
N THR A 64 -2.41 14.99 6.53
CA THR A 64 -2.75 14.73 7.92
C THR A 64 -1.66 13.89 8.56
N LYS A 65 -1.05 14.40 9.63
CA LYS A 65 -0.18 13.60 10.50
C LYS A 65 -1.07 12.78 11.42
N GLU A 66 -0.78 11.49 11.49
CA GLU A 66 -1.54 10.52 12.29
C GLU A 66 -0.64 10.04 13.41
N VAL A 67 -1.13 10.09 14.65
CA VAL A 67 -0.39 9.63 15.83
C VAL A 67 -1.30 8.68 16.60
N LEU A 68 -0.82 7.47 16.90
CA LEU A 68 -1.59 6.50 17.67
C LEU A 68 -1.99 7.10 19.03
N CYS A 69 -3.28 7.00 19.36
CA CYS A 69 -3.78 7.32 20.69
C CYS A 69 -3.48 6.13 21.62
N VAL A 70 -2.39 6.21 22.38
CA VAL A 70 -1.95 5.12 23.27
C VAL A 70 -3.00 4.82 24.34
N ARG A 71 -3.71 5.83 24.83
CA ARG A 71 -4.82 5.66 25.78
C ARG A 71 -5.95 4.83 25.19
N ALA A 72 -6.36 5.11 23.95
CA ALA A 72 -7.41 4.33 23.29
C ALA A 72 -6.93 2.94 22.88
N PHE A 73 -5.63 2.78 22.63
CA PHE A 73 -5.02 1.51 22.25
C PHE A 73 -4.85 0.55 23.44
N THR A 74 -4.66 1.08 24.65
CA THR A 74 -4.46 0.33 25.89
C THR A 74 -5.68 0.33 26.81
N ASP A 75 -6.85 0.64 26.28
CA ASP A 75 -8.11 0.74 27.04
C ASP A 75 -8.04 1.63 28.30
N GLY A 76 -7.18 2.65 28.26
CA GLY A 76 -7.01 3.64 29.33
C GLY A 76 -5.92 3.32 30.35
N GLU A 77 -5.14 2.25 30.17
CA GLU A 77 -4.02 1.92 31.08
C GLU A 77 -2.87 2.92 30.97
N GLU A 78 -2.57 3.42 29.77
CA GLU A 78 -1.55 4.43 29.53
C GLU A 78 -2.16 5.83 29.32
N GLU A 79 -1.50 6.87 29.85
CA GLU A 79 -1.86 8.27 29.60
C GLU A 79 -1.51 8.69 28.16
N CYS A 80 -2.27 9.62 27.60
CA CYS A 80 -2.04 10.14 26.25
C CYS A 80 -2.07 11.65 26.26
N SER A 81 -0.89 12.27 26.06
CA SER A 81 -0.72 13.72 26.09
C SER A 81 -1.68 14.45 25.15
N HIS A 82 -1.97 13.88 23.98
CA HIS A 82 -2.90 14.48 23.02
C HIS A 82 -4.34 14.46 23.50
N CYS A 83 -4.78 13.39 24.19
CA CYS A 83 -6.08 13.39 24.85
C CYS A 83 -6.15 14.45 25.96
N ASP A 84 -5.08 14.58 26.74
CA ASP A 84 -5.03 15.52 27.88
C ASP A 84 -4.98 16.99 27.42
N GLU A 85 -4.40 17.24 26.24
CA GLU A 85 -4.43 18.51 25.52
C GLU A 85 -5.80 18.82 24.86
N GLY A 86 -6.75 17.89 24.89
CA GLY A 86 -8.09 18.04 24.31
C GLY A 86 -8.16 17.82 22.79
N HIS A 87 -7.23 17.06 22.21
CA HIS A 87 -7.28 16.70 20.80
C HIS A 87 -8.30 15.56 20.53
N ASP A 88 -9.52 15.96 20.18
CA ASP A 88 -10.63 15.03 19.95
C ASP A 88 -10.77 14.53 18.50
N ASP A 89 -10.08 15.15 17.53
CA ASP A 89 -10.11 14.72 16.13
C ASP A 89 -9.36 13.39 15.97
N MET A 90 -10.13 12.32 15.73
CA MET A 90 -9.64 10.95 15.71
C MET A 90 -10.13 10.16 14.50
N GLY A 91 -9.24 9.32 13.96
CA GLY A 91 -9.55 8.36 12.91
C GLY A 91 -9.21 6.92 13.32
N ASN A 92 -9.93 5.94 12.76
CA ASN A 92 -9.62 4.53 12.92
C ASN A 92 -8.72 4.07 11.76
N ARG A 93 -7.60 3.40 12.08
CA ARG A 93 -6.71 2.77 11.10
C ARG A 93 -6.54 1.30 11.45
N PHE A 94 -6.53 0.46 10.42
CA PHE A 94 -6.16 -0.94 10.57
C PHE A 94 -4.94 -1.25 9.71
N ALA A 95 -4.23 -2.29 10.10
CA ALA A 95 -3.08 -2.76 9.37
C ALA A 95 -2.99 -4.28 9.39
N VAL A 96 -2.49 -4.84 8.29
CA VAL A 96 -2.28 -6.28 8.14
C VAL A 96 -1.05 -6.54 7.29
N TRP A 97 -0.25 -7.52 7.68
CA TRP A 97 0.90 -7.97 6.90
C TRP A 97 0.49 -8.88 5.75
N VAL A 98 1.08 -8.62 4.59
CA VAL A 98 0.88 -9.38 3.36
C VAL A 98 2.20 -9.63 2.67
N TYR A 99 2.30 -10.72 1.94
CA TYR A 99 3.35 -10.90 0.94
C TYR A 99 2.80 -10.46 -0.41
N ALA A 100 3.23 -9.27 -0.85
CA ALA A 100 2.81 -8.69 -2.12
C ALA A 100 3.64 -9.29 -3.25
N HIS A 101 2.97 -9.96 -4.19
CA HIS A 101 3.64 -10.53 -5.37
C HIS A 101 3.90 -9.44 -6.40
N PHE A 102 2.86 -8.67 -6.74
CA PHE A 102 2.94 -7.59 -7.71
C PHE A 102 1.82 -6.57 -7.53
N VAL A 103 2.02 -5.39 -8.12
CA VAL A 103 0.99 -4.37 -8.31
C VAL A 103 0.74 -4.21 -9.81
N LEU A 104 -0.54 -4.16 -10.19
CA LEU A 104 -0.98 -3.80 -11.53
C LEU A 104 -1.39 -2.34 -11.52
N HIS A 105 -0.72 -1.54 -12.34
CA HIS A 105 -1.00 -0.12 -12.49
C HIS A 105 -1.88 0.14 -13.71
N LEU A 106 -2.90 0.97 -13.50
CA LEU A 106 -3.74 1.46 -14.59
C LEU A 106 -3.06 2.70 -15.19
N GLY A 107 -2.39 2.52 -16.33
CA GLY A 107 -1.82 3.62 -17.11
C GLY A 107 -0.30 3.62 -17.19
N ASP A 108 0.40 4.13 -16.18
CA ASP A 108 1.84 4.40 -16.29
C ASP A 108 2.72 3.15 -16.21
N ASN A 109 3.70 3.10 -17.12
CA ASN A 109 4.97 2.42 -16.94
C ASN A 109 5.99 3.50 -16.51
N PRO A 110 6.29 3.67 -15.22
CA PRO A 110 7.33 4.58 -14.77
C PRO A 110 8.63 3.93 -15.18
N ASN A 111 9.10 4.29 -16.38
CA ASN A 111 10.49 4.26 -16.85
C ASN A 111 10.53 4.06 -18.37
N GLN A 112 10.46 5.18 -19.10
CA GLN A 112 10.99 5.31 -20.46
C GLN A 112 12.39 5.95 -20.43
N GLY A 113 13.15 5.77 -19.34
CA GLY A 113 14.54 6.19 -19.25
C GLY A 113 15.46 5.23 -20.00
N GLU A 114 16.57 5.72 -20.55
CA GLU A 114 17.58 4.86 -21.19
C GLU A 114 18.15 3.84 -20.17
N GLY A 115 17.82 2.56 -20.38
CA GLY A 115 18.43 1.42 -19.67
C GLY A 115 17.57 0.73 -18.60
N GLU A 116 16.30 1.12 -18.46
CA GLU A 116 15.36 0.46 -17.55
C GLU A 116 14.47 -0.53 -18.32
N GLU A 117 14.28 -1.73 -17.76
CA GLU A 117 13.35 -2.70 -18.35
C GLU A 117 11.91 -2.22 -18.11
N PRO A 118 11.09 -2.11 -19.17
CA PRO A 118 9.70 -1.71 -19.01
C PRO A 118 8.92 -2.77 -18.22
N TRP A 119 7.95 -2.33 -17.41
CA TRP A 119 7.04 -3.24 -16.74
C TRP A 119 6.30 -4.14 -17.73
N GLU A 120 6.07 -5.38 -17.32
CA GLU A 120 5.33 -6.36 -18.11
C GLU A 120 3.92 -5.84 -18.36
N GLN A 121 3.51 -5.75 -19.63
CA GLN A 121 2.13 -5.41 -19.99
C GLN A 121 1.25 -6.63 -19.82
N VAL A 122 0.10 -6.44 -19.17
CA VAL A 122 -0.87 -7.49 -18.92
C VAL A 122 -2.24 -6.98 -19.35
N LYS A 123 -2.98 -7.81 -20.07
CA LYS A 123 -4.37 -7.51 -20.43
C LYS A 123 -5.30 -8.05 -19.35
N MET A 124 -6.11 -7.17 -18.78
CA MET A 124 -7.12 -7.50 -17.78
C MET A 124 -8.49 -7.06 -18.30
N GLY A 125 -9.23 -8.01 -18.85
CA GLY A 125 -10.44 -7.74 -19.62
C GLY A 125 -10.18 -6.85 -20.83
N LYS A 126 -10.75 -5.63 -20.82
CA LYS A 126 -10.57 -4.63 -21.89
C LYS A 126 -9.44 -3.64 -21.65
N ARG A 127 -8.77 -3.70 -20.50
CA ARG A 127 -7.75 -2.73 -20.09
C ARG A 127 -6.37 -3.35 -20.20
N VAL A 128 -5.40 -2.54 -20.62
CA VAL A 128 -3.97 -2.86 -20.49
C VAL A 128 -3.51 -2.29 -19.15
N MET A 129 -2.84 -3.13 -18.39
CA MET A 129 -2.26 -2.81 -17.09
C MET A 129 -0.76 -3.08 -17.15
N PHE A 130 0.01 -2.42 -16.29
CA PHE A 130 1.45 -2.62 -16.19
C PHE A 130 1.77 -3.30 -14.86
N LYS A 131 2.53 -4.39 -14.91
CA LYS A 131 2.82 -5.22 -13.75
C LYS A 131 4.19 -4.88 -13.17
N GLU A 132 4.15 -4.29 -11.98
CA GLU A 132 5.31 -4.09 -11.11
C GLU A 132 5.48 -5.32 -10.21
N THR A 133 6.56 -6.08 -10.40
CA THR A 133 6.89 -7.21 -9.52
C THR A 133 7.50 -6.69 -8.21
N ILE A 134 6.93 -7.12 -7.08
CA ILE A 134 7.32 -6.67 -5.73
C ILE A 134 8.03 -7.80 -4.99
N ASP A 135 7.36 -8.95 -4.84
CA ASP A 135 7.84 -10.15 -4.12
C ASP A 135 8.45 -9.87 -2.72
N LEU A 136 7.74 -9.08 -1.91
CA LEU A 136 8.19 -8.67 -0.58
C LEU A 136 7.06 -8.64 0.46
N PRO A 137 7.38 -8.85 1.76
CA PRO A 137 6.46 -8.55 2.86
C PRO A 137 6.20 -7.04 2.93
N LEU A 138 4.93 -6.66 2.80
CA LEU A 138 4.45 -5.29 2.91
C LEU A 138 3.27 -5.23 3.88
N MET A 139 3.04 -4.05 4.46
CA MET A 139 1.88 -3.79 5.29
C MET A 139 0.79 -3.07 4.48
N ILE A 140 -0.42 -3.61 4.47
CA ILE A 140 -1.60 -2.84 4.10
C ILE A 140 -1.96 -1.99 5.32
N TRP A 141 -2.00 -0.66 5.16
CA TRP A 141 -2.35 0.28 6.22
C TRP A 141 -3.41 1.25 5.71
N MET A 142 -4.64 1.11 6.22
CA MET A 142 -5.81 1.79 5.67
C MET A 142 -6.71 2.33 6.77
N PRO A 143 -7.53 3.37 6.51
CA PRO A 143 -8.63 3.65 7.41
C PRO A 143 -9.68 2.56 7.28
N TYR A 144 -10.59 2.50 8.25
CA TYR A 144 -11.67 1.51 8.21
C TYR A 144 -12.69 1.78 7.09
N GLY A 145 -12.68 2.98 6.49
CA GLY A 145 -13.70 3.40 5.53
C GLY A 145 -15.01 3.83 6.21
N ARG A 146 -15.91 4.41 5.42
CA ARG A 146 -17.22 4.85 5.91
C ARG A 146 -18.04 3.64 6.33
N GLY A 147 -18.62 3.67 7.54
CA GLY A 147 -19.37 2.53 8.08
C GLY A 147 -18.51 1.28 8.27
N PHE A 148 -17.19 1.44 8.38
CA PHE A 148 -16.21 0.35 8.51
C PHE A 148 -16.11 -0.60 7.31
N ILE A 149 -16.61 -0.21 6.13
CA ILE A 149 -16.71 -1.08 4.96
C ILE A 149 -15.37 -1.66 4.48
N TRP A 150 -14.25 -0.93 4.61
CA TRP A 150 -12.95 -1.44 4.17
C TRP A 150 -12.37 -2.43 5.17
N PHE A 151 -12.52 -2.19 6.47
CA PHE A 151 -12.13 -3.16 7.49
C PHE A 151 -13.04 -4.39 7.50
N GLY A 152 -14.34 -4.16 7.27
CA GLY A 152 -15.38 -5.19 7.21
C GLY A 152 -15.03 -6.32 6.25
N GLN A 153 -14.60 -6.00 5.03
CA GLN A 153 -14.20 -6.99 4.02
C GLN A 153 -13.11 -7.95 4.51
N PHE A 154 -12.11 -7.48 5.28
CA PHE A 154 -11.06 -8.34 5.82
C PHE A 154 -11.60 -9.23 6.95
N ARG A 155 -12.49 -8.69 7.79
CA ARG A 155 -13.15 -9.47 8.85
C ARG A 155 -14.14 -10.50 8.28
N GLU A 156 -14.87 -10.14 7.23
CA GLU A 156 -15.77 -11.04 6.51
C GLU A 156 -14.98 -12.18 5.87
N ALA A 157 -13.78 -11.94 5.33
CA ALA A 157 -12.90 -13.01 4.87
C ALA A 157 -12.50 -13.96 6.01
N VAL A 158 -12.13 -13.42 7.17
CA VAL A 158 -11.83 -14.25 8.36
C VAL A 158 -13.05 -15.09 8.76
N VAL A 159 -14.24 -14.49 8.81
CA VAL A 159 -15.47 -15.18 9.22
C VAL A 159 -15.87 -16.24 8.19
N LYS A 160 -15.79 -15.92 6.89
CA LYS A 160 -16.18 -16.81 5.79
C LYS A 160 -15.27 -18.03 5.68
N TYR A 161 -13.96 -17.85 5.85
CA TYR A 161 -12.96 -18.89 5.60
C TYR A 161 -12.33 -19.47 6.87
N GLY A 162 -12.57 -18.90 8.04
CA GLY A 162 -11.92 -19.23 9.31
C GLY A 162 -10.47 -18.76 9.43
N THR A 163 -9.84 -18.34 8.32
CA THR A 163 -8.48 -17.79 8.28
C THR A 163 -8.26 -16.97 7.02
N LEU A 164 -7.37 -15.97 7.08
CA LEU A 164 -6.89 -15.24 5.91
C LEU A 164 -5.79 -15.98 5.13
N LEU A 165 -5.18 -17.03 5.71
CA LEU A 165 -4.13 -17.79 5.04
C LEU A 165 -4.67 -18.73 3.96
N GLY A 166 -3.76 -19.25 3.13
CA GLY A 166 -4.03 -20.31 2.14
C GLY A 166 -4.77 -19.85 0.88
N ARG A 167 -4.86 -18.53 0.66
CA ARG A 167 -5.53 -17.94 -0.50
C ARG A 167 -4.73 -16.78 -1.05
N LEU A 168 -4.80 -16.63 -2.37
CA LEU A 168 -4.32 -15.46 -3.08
C LEU A 168 -5.45 -14.45 -3.17
N PHE A 169 -5.20 -13.23 -2.70
CA PHE A 169 -6.14 -12.13 -2.69
C PHE A 169 -5.71 -11.04 -3.68
N GLU A 170 -6.69 -10.26 -4.09
CA GLU A 170 -6.49 -9.01 -4.81
C GLU A 170 -7.19 -7.88 -4.07
N LEU A 171 -6.48 -6.78 -3.85
CA LEU A 171 -7.07 -5.54 -3.36
C LEU A 171 -7.01 -4.51 -4.48
N LYS A 172 -8.18 -4.05 -4.90
CA LYS A 172 -8.36 -3.06 -5.96
C LYS A 172 -8.70 -1.71 -5.34
N ARG A 173 -8.03 -0.66 -5.77
CA ARG A 173 -8.40 0.72 -5.45
C ARG A 173 -9.14 1.35 -6.62
N VAL A 174 -10.33 1.90 -6.37
CA VAL A 174 -11.11 2.69 -7.34
C VAL A 174 -11.26 4.11 -6.83
N GLY A 175 -11.39 5.09 -7.73
CA GLY A 175 -11.60 6.50 -7.38
C GLY A 175 -10.31 7.29 -7.23
N SER A 176 -10.36 8.55 -7.64
CA SER A 176 -9.19 9.44 -7.73
C SER A 176 -9.17 10.52 -6.65
N GLY A 177 -10.29 10.80 -6.00
CA GLY A 177 -10.44 11.81 -4.96
C GLY A 177 -10.68 11.26 -3.55
N MET A 178 -10.78 12.19 -2.60
CA MET A 178 -10.92 11.87 -1.17
C MET A 178 -12.31 11.33 -0.80
N GLN A 179 -13.33 11.58 -1.63
CA GLN A 179 -14.74 11.20 -1.36
C GLN A 179 -15.24 10.02 -2.20
N ASP A 180 -14.52 9.65 -3.25
CA ASP A 180 -14.85 8.60 -4.22
C ASP A 180 -13.84 7.45 -4.20
N THR A 181 -12.78 7.53 -3.38
CA THR A 181 -11.87 6.39 -3.19
C THR A 181 -12.63 5.25 -2.53
N ASP A 182 -12.53 4.06 -3.11
CA ASP A 182 -13.04 2.81 -2.55
C ASP A 182 -12.02 1.68 -2.73
N TYR A 183 -12.11 0.69 -1.85
CA TYR A 183 -11.25 -0.49 -1.86
C TYR A 183 -12.11 -1.75 -1.87
N THR A 184 -11.77 -2.66 -2.78
CA THR A 184 -12.46 -3.94 -2.92
C THR A 184 -11.46 -5.08 -2.78
N LEU A 185 -11.70 -5.95 -1.79
CA LEU A 185 -10.96 -7.17 -1.55
C LEU A 185 -11.67 -8.34 -2.24
N ALA A 186 -10.95 -9.12 -3.03
CA ALA A 186 -11.46 -10.31 -3.69
C ALA A 186 -10.50 -11.49 -3.49
N VAL A 187 -11.05 -12.70 -3.44
CA VAL A 187 -10.26 -13.93 -3.50
C VAL A 187 -10.02 -14.25 -4.97
N VAL A 188 -8.75 -14.43 -5.36
CA VAL A 188 -8.38 -14.82 -6.72
C VAL A 188 -8.39 -16.33 -6.87
N LYS A 189 -7.74 -17.04 -5.93
CA LYS A 189 -7.68 -18.51 -5.91
C LYS A 189 -7.29 -19.03 -4.53
N GLU A 190 -7.71 -20.25 -4.23
CA GLU A 190 -7.23 -21.00 -3.06
C GLU A 190 -5.89 -21.64 -3.40
N VAL A 191 -4.82 -21.09 -2.83
CA VAL A 191 -3.45 -21.56 -3.01
C VAL A 191 -2.62 -21.06 -1.83
N ASP A 192 -1.78 -21.95 -1.29
CA ASP A 192 -0.86 -21.58 -0.23
C ASP A 192 0.30 -20.74 -0.76
N LEU A 193 0.81 -19.86 0.09
CA LEU A 193 2.10 -19.22 -0.13
C LEU A 193 3.19 -20.30 -0.19
N GLU A 194 4.12 -20.18 -1.13
CA GLU A 194 5.18 -21.17 -1.28
C GLU A 194 5.99 -21.33 0.02
N LYS A 195 6.18 -22.58 0.45
CA LYS A 195 6.89 -22.89 1.71
C LYS A 195 8.31 -22.33 1.76
N LYS A 196 8.95 -22.11 0.60
CA LYS A 196 10.27 -21.50 0.54
C LYS A 196 10.20 -20.02 0.91
N ILE A 197 9.24 -19.29 0.34
CA ILE A 197 8.98 -17.88 0.65
C ILE A 197 8.62 -17.74 2.12
N GLN A 198 7.69 -18.57 2.64
CA GLN A 198 7.32 -18.53 4.06
C GLN A 198 8.55 -18.68 4.98
N LYS A 199 9.44 -19.64 4.68
CA LYS A 199 10.68 -19.83 5.45
C LYS A 199 11.66 -18.66 5.36
N GLU A 200 11.65 -17.91 4.26
CA GLU A 200 12.48 -16.71 4.11
C GLU A 200 11.91 -15.56 4.94
N ILE A 201 10.58 -15.39 4.94
CA ILE A 201 9.88 -14.42 5.78
C ILE A 201 10.10 -14.72 7.26
N ASP A 202 9.92 -15.97 7.68
CA ASP A 202 10.09 -16.40 9.08
C ASP A 202 11.52 -16.18 9.61
N LYS A 203 12.50 -16.14 8.71
CA LYS A 203 13.91 -15.83 9.04
C LYS A 203 14.24 -14.35 8.97
N SER A 204 13.35 -13.55 8.38
CA SER A 204 13.52 -12.12 8.25
C SER A 204 12.91 -11.41 9.47
N ASP A 205 13.61 -10.44 10.03
CA ASP A 205 13.08 -9.60 11.11
C ASP A 205 12.20 -8.45 10.57
N VAL A 206 11.68 -8.57 9.34
CA VAL A 206 10.91 -7.52 8.66
C VAL A 206 9.48 -7.47 9.20
N VAL A 207 8.88 -8.63 9.48
CA VAL A 207 7.49 -8.72 9.92
C VAL A 207 7.44 -8.56 11.44
N THR A 208 6.75 -7.51 11.90
CA THR A 208 6.55 -7.20 13.32
C THR A 208 5.08 -7.24 13.67
N THR A 209 4.74 -7.28 14.97
CA THR A 209 3.33 -7.19 15.38
C THR A 209 2.75 -5.83 14.99
N ILE A 210 1.44 -5.79 14.71
CA ILE A 210 0.75 -4.54 14.37
C ILE A 210 0.82 -3.55 15.52
N GLU A 211 0.79 -4.01 16.77
CA GLU A 211 1.01 -3.15 17.93
C GLU A 211 2.35 -2.41 17.83
N VAL A 212 3.46 -3.12 17.58
CA VAL A 212 4.79 -2.50 17.45
C VAL A 212 4.79 -1.50 16.29
N ALA A 213 4.29 -1.91 15.12
CA ALA A 213 4.20 -1.04 13.94
C ALA A 213 3.36 0.22 14.19
N MET A 214 2.27 0.12 14.94
CA MET A 214 1.41 1.26 15.28
C MET A 214 2.05 2.18 16.33
N ARG A 215 2.70 1.63 17.36
CA ARG A 215 3.39 2.43 18.38
C ARG A 215 4.56 3.24 17.80
N GLU A 216 5.23 2.75 16.74
CA GLU A 216 6.27 3.52 16.04
C GLU A 216 5.77 4.88 15.49
N THR A 217 4.45 5.03 15.24
CA THR A 217 3.84 6.30 14.83
C THR A 217 3.89 7.39 15.91
N VAL A 218 4.00 6.99 17.18
CA VAL A 218 4.11 7.90 18.34
C VAL A 218 5.51 8.49 18.41
N SER A 219 6.53 7.69 18.09
CA SER A 219 7.94 8.07 18.17
C SER A 219 8.47 8.93 17.03
N SER A 220 7.76 9.04 15.89
CA SER A 220 8.14 9.93 14.77
C SER A 220 7.83 11.42 15.03
N GLY A 221 7.79 11.80 16.32
CA GLY A 221 7.53 13.14 16.84
C GLY A 221 8.63 14.18 16.61
N SER A 222 9.85 13.80 16.23
CA SER A 222 10.90 14.78 15.91
C SER A 222 11.00 15.02 14.40
N ALA A 223 10.82 16.27 13.99
CA ALA A 223 10.97 16.79 12.64
C ALA A 223 12.04 16.06 11.82
N SER A 224 11.62 15.25 10.85
CA SER A 224 12.47 14.86 9.72
C SER A 224 12.24 15.87 8.59
N PRO A 225 13.30 16.37 7.95
CA PRO A 225 13.20 17.40 6.93
C PRO A 225 12.34 16.89 5.78
N ALA A 226 11.48 17.77 5.25
CA ALA A 226 10.83 17.52 3.98
C ALA A 226 11.91 17.15 2.94
N PRO A 227 11.68 16.14 2.10
CA PRO A 227 12.62 15.83 1.02
C PRO A 227 12.86 17.11 0.22
N ALA A 228 14.14 17.43 0.00
CA ALA A 228 14.52 18.59 -0.77
C ALA A 228 13.87 18.47 -2.16
N ARG A 229 12.91 19.35 -2.44
CA ARG A 229 12.55 19.64 -3.82
C ARG A 229 13.77 20.28 -4.45
N LEU A 230 14.45 19.54 -5.32
CA LEU A 230 15.31 20.16 -6.31
C LEU A 230 14.39 21.07 -7.14
N SER A 231 14.65 22.36 -7.02
CA SER A 231 13.97 23.44 -7.72
C SER A 231 13.97 23.21 -9.23
N GLU A 232 12.85 23.56 -9.84
CA GLU A 232 12.69 23.83 -11.27
C GLU A 232 13.78 24.81 -11.75
N GLU A 233 14.42 24.49 -12.87
CA GLU A 233 14.70 25.49 -13.90
C GLU A 233 14.00 25.00 -15.17
N GLU A 234 13.02 25.79 -15.60
CA GLU A 234 12.40 25.75 -16.91
C GLU A 234 13.46 25.98 -17.99
N GLU A 235 13.41 25.24 -19.10
CA GLU A 235 13.42 25.88 -20.42
C GLU A 235 12.56 25.09 -21.40
N ALA A 236 11.80 25.86 -22.16
CA ALA A 236 10.89 25.41 -23.20
C ALA A 236 11.63 24.89 -24.44
N SER A 237 11.05 23.90 -25.10
CA SER A 237 11.09 23.84 -26.56
C SER A 237 9.85 23.13 -27.09
N GLU A 238 9.11 23.86 -27.92
CA GLU A 238 8.06 23.34 -28.79
C GLU A 238 8.66 22.39 -29.84
N ASP A 239 7.75 21.57 -30.37
CA ASP A 239 7.71 20.97 -31.70
C ASP A 239 7.91 19.46 -31.91
N GLU A 240 6.92 18.99 -32.68
CA GLU A 240 6.80 17.81 -33.54
C GLU A 240 6.45 16.47 -32.88
N ALA A 241 5.13 16.26 -32.86
CA ALA A 241 4.49 14.96 -32.86
C ALA A 241 4.98 14.12 -34.05
N SER A 242 5.70 13.03 -33.74
CA SER A 242 5.73 11.86 -34.61
C SER A 242 4.87 10.77 -33.97
N GLU A 243 3.78 10.41 -34.63
CA GLU A 243 3.03 9.18 -34.39
C GLU A 243 3.99 8.00 -34.54
N GLU A 244 4.41 7.42 -33.41
CA GLU A 244 5.09 6.13 -33.40
C GLU A 244 4.08 5.05 -33.04
N GLU A 245 3.89 4.13 -33.98
CA GLU A 245 2.90 3.06 -33.96
C GLU A 245 2.97 2.23 -32.68
N ALA A 246 1.83 2.07 -32.02
CA ALA A 246 1.64 1.09 -30.97
C ALA A 246 2.03 -0.30 -31.50
N PRO A 247 2.83 -1.10 -30.76
CA PRO A 247 3.12 -2.46 -31.16
C PRO A 247 1.83 -3.29 -31.22
N ALA A 248 1.76 -4.14 -32.25
CA ALA A 248 0.60 -4.95 -32.59
C ALA A 248 0.06 -5.75 -31.39
N ALA A 249 -1.27 -5.71 -31.24
CA ALA A 249 -2.07 -6.31 -30.16
C ALA A 249 -2.13 -7.86 -30.16
N GLY A 250 -1.04 -8.55 -30.50
CA GLY A 250 -1.00 -10.01 -30.69
C GLY A 250 -0.57 -10.84 -29.48
N ASP A 251 0.33 -10.33 -28.63
CA ASP A 251 1.09 -11.18 -27.69
C ASP A 251 1.09 -10.68 -26.23
N VAL A 252 0.11 -9.87 -25.82
CA VAL A 252 -0.01 -9.48 -24.40
C VAL A 252 -0.69 -10.61 -23.62
N PRO A 253 -0.04 -11.17 -22.58
CA PRO A 253 -0.65 -12.23 -21.78
C PRO A 253 -1.94 -11.73 -21.11
N GLU A 254 -3.02 -12.50 -21.27
CA GLU A 254 -4.30 -12.25 -20.63
C GLU A 254 -4.25 -12.81 -19.20
N MET A 255 -4.53 -11.96 -18.22
CA MET A 255 -4.64 -12.37 -16.83
C MET A 255 -6.11 -12.45 -16.46
N GLU A 256 -6.48 -13.59 -15.87
CA GLU A 256 -7.83 -13.84 -15.39
C GLU A 256 -8.24 -12.78 -14.37
N GLU A 257 -9.34 -12.08 -14.63
CA GLU A 257 -9.99 -11.26 -13.61
C GLU A 257 -10.56 -12.23 -12.56
N PRO A 258 -10.31 -11.97 -11.26
CA PRO A 258 -10.97 -12.78 -10.24
C PRO A 258 -12.48 -12.70 -10.48
N ALA A 259 -13.16 -13.85 -10.44
CA ALA A 259 -14.61 -13.84 -10.34
C ALA A 259 -14.94 -12.93 -9.15
N GLU A 260 -15.84 -11.97 -9.33
CA GLU A 260 -16.26 -11.05 -8.26
C GLU A 260 -17.08 -11.82 -7.19
N GLU A 261 -16.52 -12.87 -6.58
CA GLU A 261 -16.87 -13.22 -5.21
C GLU A 261 -16.29 -12.13 -4.33
N LEU A 262 -17.04 -11.04 -4.27
CA LEU A 262 -16.93 -10.06 -3.21
C LEU A 262 -17.04 -10.84 -1.90
N VAL A 263 -16.05 -10.61 -1.04
CA VAL A 263 -16.02 -11.18 0.31
C VAL A 263 -17.22 -10.67 1.10
#